data_AF-A0AAN7EBX1-F1
#
_entry.id   AF-A0AAN7EBX1-F1
#
_cell.length_a   1.000
_cell.length_b   1.000
_cell.length_c   1.000
_cell.angle_alpha   90.00
_cell.angle_beta   90.00
_cell.angle_gamma   90.00
#
_symmetry.space_group_name_H-M   'P 1'
#
loop_
_entity.id
_entity.type
_entity.pdbx_description
1 polymer ?
#
loop_
_entity_poly.entity_id
_entity_poly.type
_entity_poly.pdbx_seq_one_letter_code
_entity_poly.pdbx_strand_id
1 'polypeptide(L)'
;MNHSMRLAMFNEFCPLKLLQVVDTRFASMVVTLKRLNDQWASYREDDVGKAQKVKDMILSDLWWDNIDYILEFTAPIYEMLRIADTDKPCLHLVYEMWDSMIEKVKAVIYRHEGLEDDQYSSFWGVVNDILIDQWTKNSTPLHCLAHSLNPK
;
A
#
# COMPACT_ATOMS: atom_id res chain seq x y z
N MET A 1 -0.54 -16.91 29.67
CA MET A 1 -1.32 -16.20 28.63
C MET A 1 -1.81 -17.26 27.65
N ASN A 2 -3.11 -17.56 27.66
CA ASN A 2 -3.67 -18.73 26.96
C ASN A 2 -4.09 -18.31 25.55
N HIS A 3 -3.28 -18.60 24.54
CA HIS A 3 -3.53 -18.21 23.14
C HIS A 3 -4.61 -19.05 22.44
N SER A 4 -5.25 -19.99 23.16
CA SER A 4 -6.17 -20.96 22.56
C SER A 4 -7.44 -20.30 21.99
N MET A 5 -7.96 -19.25 22.62
CA MET A 5 -9.20 -18.61 22.17
C MET A 5 -9.00 -17.77 20.90
N ARG A 6 -7.87 -17.05 20.79
CA ARG A 6 -7.49 -16.33 19.55
C ARG A 6 -7.28 -17.30 18.38
N LEU A 7 -6.62 -18.43 18.64
CA LEU A 7 -6.38 -19.45 17.63
C LEU A 7 -7.69 -20.13 17.20
N ALA A 8 -8.61 -20.38 18.13
CA ALA A 8 -9.93 -20.93 17.83
C ALA A 8 -10.75 -19.96 16.95
N MET A 9 -10.82 -18.68 17.33
CA MET A 9 -11.51 -17.65 16.52
C MET A 9 -10.88 -17.50 15.14
N PHE A 10 -9.55 -17.45 15.04
CA PHE A 10 -8.86 -17.39 13.76
C PHE A 10 -9.20 -18.59 12.85
N ASN A 11 -9.25 -19.80 13.41
CA ASN A 11 -9.60 -21.01 12.66
C ASN A 11 -11.08 -21.07 12.27
N GLU A 12 -11.98 -20.49 13.07
CA GLU A 12 -13.42 -20.46 12.79
C GLU A 12 -13.77 -19.50 11.64
N PHE A 13 -13.15 -18.31 11.64
CA PHE A 13 -13.45 -17.26 10.65
C PHE A 13 -12.60 -17.31 9.38
N CYS A 14 -11.52 -18.10 9.40
CA CYS A 14 -10.64 -18.30 8.25
C CYS A 14 -10.70 -19.77 7.79
N PRO A 15 -11.84 -20.22 7.19
CA PRO A 15 -11.98 -21.60 6.70
C PRO A 15 -11.00 -21.92 5.57
N LEU A 16 -10.48 -20.88 4.91
CA LEU A 16 -9.33 -20.96 4.02
C LEU A 16 -8.06 -20.98 4.86
N LYS A 17 -7.77 -22.13 5.50
CA LYS A 17 -6.38 -22.46 5.87
C LYS A 17 -5.54 -22.30 4.62
N LEU A 18 -4.75 -21.23 4.56
CA LEU A 18 -3.60 -21.04 3.68
C LEU A 18 -3.60 -22.03 2.51
N LEU A 19 -4.48 -21.80 1.51
CA LEU A 19 -4.00 -22.04 0.16
C LEU A 19 -2.73 -21.20 0.10
N GLN A 20 -1.62 -21.89 -0.15
CA GLN A 20 -0.25 -21.38 -0.17
C GLN A 20 -0.14 -20.35 -1.30
N VAL A 21 -0.83 -19.23 -1.12
CA VAL A 21 -0.80 -18.04 -1.95
C VAL A 21 0.37 -17.26 -1.41
N VAL A 22 1.36 -17.06 -2.29
CA VAL A 22 2.59 -16.28 -2.05
C VAL A 22 2.28 -15.07 -1.18
N ASP A 23 3.08 -14.86 -0.13
CA ASP A 23 2.94 -13.84 0.91
C ASP A 23 2.54 -12.45 0.37
N THR A 24 1.25 -12.19 0.14
CA THR A 24 0.72 -10.84 0.00
C THR A 24 0.04 -10.47 1.30
N ARG A 25 0.85 -9.97 2.24
CA ARG A 25 0.47 -9.59 3.62
C ARG A 25 -0.58 -8.48 3.71
N PHE A 26 -0.96 -7.85 2.59
CA PHE A 26 -1.80 -6.66 2.59
C PHE A 26 -3.30 -6.95 2.61
N ALA A 27 -3.79 -7.96 1.89
CA ALA A 27 -5.23 -8.13 1.70
C ALA A 27 -5.90 -9.09 2.71
N SER A 28 -5.17 -10.10 3.21
CA SER A 28 -5.75 -11.12 4.10
C SER A 28 -6.15 -10.55 5.46
N MET A 29 -5.37 -9.62 6.01
CA MET A 29 -5.68 -8.98 7.29
C MET A 29 -6.96 -8.14 7.24
N VAL A 30 -7.14 -7.35 6.19
CA VAL A 30 -8.29 -6.43 6.03
C VAL A 30 -9.61 -7.20 5.91
N VAL A 31 -9.65 -8.26 5.09
CA VAL A 31 -10.85 -9.11 4.93
C VAL A 31 -11.16 -9.89 6.21
N THR A 32 -10.14 -10.36 6.92
CA THR A 32 -10.29 -11.05 8.20
C THR A 32 -10.83 -10.10 9.28
N LEU A 33 -10.34 -8.87 9.34
CA LEU A 33 -10.81 -7.81 10.24
C LEU A 33 -12.31 -7.50 10.03
N LYS A 34 -12.76 -7.40 8.78
CA LYS A 34 -14.17 -7.11 8.47
C LYS A 34 -15.13 -8.22 8.91
N ARG A 35 -14.68 -9.48 8.94
CA ARG A 35 -15.48 -10.65 9.35
C ARG A 35 -15.49 -10.92 10.87
N LEU A 36 -14.49 -10.41 11.59
CA LEU A 36 -14.38 -10.54 13.06
C LEU A 36 -15.30 -9.59 13.85
N ASN A 37 -15.92 -8.61 13.19
CA ASN A 37 -16.74 -7.57 13.82
C ASN A 37 -17.93 -8.12 14.63
N ASP A 38 -18.54 -9.24 14.20
CA ASP A 38 -19.77 -9.76 14.79
C ASP A 38 -19.57 -10.53 16.12
N GLN A 39 -18.36 -11.04 16.38
CA GLN A 39 -18.05 -11.79 17.61
C GLN A 39 -17.11 -11.04 18.58
N TRP A 40 -16.63 -9.85 18.24
CA TRP A 40 -15.70 -9.08 19.10
C TRP A 40 -16.33 -8.65 20.43
N ALA A 41 -17.66 -8.50 20.50
CA ALA A 41 -18.35 -8.07 21.72
C ALA A 41 -18.24 -9.07 22.89
N SER A 42 -17.96 -10.35 22.62
CA SER A 42 -17.78 -11.39 23.64
C SER A 42 -16.33 -11.54 24.10
N TYR A 43 -15.37 -10.88 23.43
CA TYR A 43 -13.95 -10.98 23.71
C TYR A 43 -13.58 -10.16 24.95
N ARG A 44 -13.73 -10.77 26.12
CA ARG A 44 -13.47 -10.16 27.44
C ARG A 44 -12.09 -10.49 28.04
N GLU A 45 -11.24 -11.23 27.32
CA GLU A 45 -9.99 -11.77 27.89
C GLU A 45 -8.74 -10.86 27.75
N ASP A 46 -8.79 -9.79 26.96
CA ASP A 46 -7.70 -8.81 26.83
C ASP A 46 -8.13 -7.39 27.24
N ASP A 47 -7.17 -6.45 27.24
CA ASP A 47 -7.35 -5.02 27.50
C ASP A 47 -8.55 -4.44 26.70
N VAL A 48 -9.68 -4.36 27.39
CA VAL A 48 -10.98 -3.94 26.86
C VAL A 48 -10.88 -2.56 26.21
N GLY A 49 -10.00 -1.69 26.72
CA GLY A 49 -9.75 -0.37 26.14
C GLY A 49 -9.10 -0.44 24.76
N LYS A 50 -8.19 -1.38 24.52
CA LYS A 50 -7.57 -1.60 23.19
C LYS A 50 -8.55 -2.24 22.22
N ALA A 51 -9.33 -3.22 22.67
CA ALA A 51 -10.36 -3.85 21.84
C ALA A 51 -11.41 -2.83 21.39
N GLN A 52 -11.82 -1.93 22.30
CA GLN A 52 -12.77 -0.87 21.96
C GLN A 52 -12.18 0.12 20.95
N LYS A 53 -10.92 0.56 21.11
CA LYS A 53 -10.25 1.43 20.13
C LYS A 53 -10.17 0.80 18.74
N VAL A 54 -9.82 -0.49 18.66
CA VAL A 54 -9.76 -1.21 17.38
C VAL A 54 -11.14 -1.28 16.73
N LYS A 55 -12.18 -1.58 17.52
CA LYS A 55 -13.57 -1.57 17.04
C LYS A 55 -13.97 -0.19 16.52
N ASP A 56 -13.69 0.88 17.27
CA ASP A 56 -14.01 2.25 16.88
C ASP A 56 -13.29 2.66 15.60
N MET A 57 -12.04 2.19 15.41
CA MET A 57 -11.25 2.42 14.20
C MET A 57 -11.82 1.68 12.98
N ILE A 58 -12.19 0.40 13.13
CA ILE A 58 -12.76 -0.42 12.04
C ILE A 58 -14.14 0.12 11.60
N LEU A 59 -14.91 0.68 12.53
CA LEU A 59 -16.23 1.25 12.25
C LEU A 59 -16.18 2.71 11.79
N SER A 60 -15.00 3.33 11.73
CA SER A 60 -14.85 4.73 11.34
C SER A 60 -14.70 4.85 9.82
N ASP A 61 -15.66 5.50 9.17
CA ASP A 61 -15.57 5.81 7.73
C ASP A 61 -14.34 6.67 7.43
N LEU A 62 -14.05 7.68 8.27
CA LEU A 62 -12.85 8.53 8.14
C LEU A 62 -11.56 7.70 8.20
N TRP A 63 -11.52 6.62 8.98
CA TRP A 63 -10.35 5.75 9.00
C TRP A 63 -10.17 5.02 7.66
N TRP A 64 -11.27 4.52 7.08
CA TRP A 64 -11.23 3.90 5.76
C TRP A 64 -10.89 4.89 4.65
N ASP A 65 -11.37 6.14 4.70
CA ASP A 65 -11.00 7.19 3.75
C ASP A 65 -9.48 7.41 3.74
N ASN A 66 -8.83 7.39 4.92
CA ASN A 66 -7.38 7.49 5.02
C ASN A 66 -6.67 6.26 4.42
N ILE A 67 -7.22 5.06 4.61
CA ILE A 67 -6.67 3.84 3.99
C ILE A 67 -6.81 3.91 2.47
N ASP A 68 -7.96 4.33 1.96
CA ASP A 68 -8.20 4.48 0.54
C ASP A 68 -7.24 5.51 -0.06
N TYR A 69 -7.03 6.65 0.60
CA TYR A 69 -6.03 7.63 0.20
C TYR A 69 -4.61 7.03 0.12
N ILE A 70 -4.19 6.28 1.14
CA ILE A 70 -2.87 5.61 1.15
C ILE A 70 -2.75 4.65 -0.03
N LEU A 71 -3.79 3.86 -0.30
CA LEU A 71 -3.81 2.94 -1.43
C LEU A 71 -3.76 3.66 -2.76
N GLU A 72 -4.48 4.78 -2.91
CA GLU A 72 -4.52 5.55 -4.14
C GLU A 72 -3.14 6.11 -4.51
N PHE A 73 -2.43 6.77 -3.58
CA PHE A 73 -1.14 7.37 -3.94
C PHE A 73 0.00 6.34 -4.01
N THR A 74 -0.15 5.17 -3.38
CA THR A 74 0.84 4.08 -3.50
C THR A 74 0.60 3.17 -4.70
N ALA A 75 -0.59 3.18 -5.29
CA ALA A 75 -0.92 2.35 -6.46
C ALA A 75 -0.01 2.58 -7.67
N PRO A 76 0.36 3.82 -8.08
CA PRO A 76 1.28 4.05 -9.19
C PRO A 76 2.68 3.46 -8.95
N ILE A 77 3.17 3.51 -7.71
CA ILE A 77 4.46 2.92 -7.32
C ILE A 77 4.40 1.41 -7.51
N TYR A 78 3.34 0.78 -7.01
CA TYR A 78 3.15 -0.66 -7.12
C TYR A 78 2.93 -1.12 -8.57
N GLU A 79 2.20 -0.35 -9.39
CA GLU A 79 2.00 -0.62 -10.82
C GLU A 79 3.34 -0.63 -11.57
N MET A 80 4.19 0.38 -11.34
CA MET A 80 5.52 0.48 -11.94
C MET A 80 6.38 -0.74 -11.58
N LEU A 81 6.44 -1.09 -10.28
CA LEU A 81 7.20 -2.24 -9.80
C LEU A 81 6.71 -3.55 -10.42
N ARG A 82 5.39 -3.73 -10.54
CA ARG A 82 4.79 -4.92 -11.15
C ARG A 82 5.18 -5.08 -12.62
N ILE A 83 5.23 -3.98 -13.38
CA ILE A 83 5.65 -4.03 -14.79
C ILE A 83 7.14 -4.39 -14.89
N ALA A 84 7.97 -3.82 -14.00
CA ALA A 84 9.40 -4.09 -13.94
C ALA A 84 9.72 -5.54 -13.55
N ASP A 85 8.85 -6.18 -12.76
CA ASP A 85 8.97 -7.56 -12.29
C ASP A 85 8.46 -8.62 -13.30
N THR A 86 8.27 -8.24 -14.57
CA THR A 86 7.88 -9.20 -15.62
C THR A 86 9.08 -9.65 -16.45
N ASP A 87 8.98 -10.83 -17.09
CA ASP A 87 10.00 -11.33 -18.03
C ASP A 87 10.11 -10.52 -19.33
N LYS A 88 9.29 -9.45 -19.48
CA LYS A 88 9.32 -8.60 -20.66
C LYS A 88 10.47 -7.60 -20.55
N PRO A 89 11.20 -7.33 -21.64
CA PRO A 89 12.22 -6.29 -21.64
C PRO A 89 11.60 -4.94 -21.29
N CYS A 90 11.86 -4.43 -20.09
CA CYS A 90 11.30 -3.18 -19.58
C CYS A 90 12.37 -2.14 -19.24
N LEU A 91 13.65 -2.53 -19.27
CA LEU A 91 14.79 -1.69 -18.87
C LEU A 91 14.84 -0.34 -19.60
N HIS A 92 14.47 -0.32 -20.88
CA HIS A 92 14.44 0.89 -21.72
C HIS A 92 13.29 1.85 -21.36
N LEU A 93 12.26 1.35 -20.67
CA LEU A 93 11.07 2.10 -20.24
C LEU A 93 11.19 2.64 -18.81
N VAL A 94 12.19 2.21 -18.04
CA VAL A 94 12.29 2.51 -16.60
C VAL A 94 12.26 4.02 -16.32
N TYR A 95 12.87 4.85 -17.16
CA TYR A 95 12.79 6.32 -17.03
C TYR A 95 11.38 6.86 -17.22
N GLU A 96 10.70 6.46 -18.30
CA GLU A 96 9.34 6.93 -18.61
C GLU A 96 8.33 6.42 -17.57
N MET A 97 8.50 5.16 -17.12
CA MET A 97 7.67 4.58 -16.07
C MET A 97 7.87 5.28 -14.72
N TRP A 98 9.10 5.68 -14.40
CA TRP A 98 9.41 6.39 -13.17
C TRP A 98 8.82 7.80 -13.16
N ASP A 99 9.01 8.55 -14.25
CA ASP A 99 8.47 9.89 -14.44
C ASP A 99 6.93 9.88 -14.38
N SER A 100 6.30 8.97 -15.14
CA SER A 100 4.85 8.80 -15.10
C SER A 100 4.34 8.38 -13.71
N MET A 101 5.10 7.56 -12.98
CA MET A 101 4.75 7.17 -11.61
C MET A 101 4.78 8.39 -10.69
N ILE A 102 5.84 9.20 -10.70
CA ILE A 102 5.96 10.44 -9.90
C ILE A 102 4.77 11.36 -10.16
N GLU A 103 4.43 11.61 -11.43
CA GLU A 103 3.32 12.49 -11.80
C GLU A 103 1.98 11.96 -11.31
N LYS A 104 1.73 10.65 -11.44
CA LYS A 104 0.50 10.02 -10.91
C LYS A 104 0.42 10.11 -9.38
N VAL A 105 1.53 9.89 -8.66
CA VAL A 105 1.56 10.02 -7.20
C VAL A 105 1.26 11.47 -6.79
N LYS A 106 1.92 12.44 -7.44
CA LYS A 106 1.68 13.87 -7.20
C LYS A 106 0.21 14.23 -7.41
N ALA A 107 -0.38 13.80 -8.53
CA ALA A 107 -1.77 14.10 -8.86
C ALA A 107 -2.76 13.58 -7.81
N VAL A 108 -2.54 12.38 -7.26
CA VAL A 108 -3.39 11.84 -6.19
C VAL A 108 -3.25 12.68 -4.91
N ILE A 109 -2.02 13.02 -4.51
CA ILE A 109 -1.76 13.83 -3.32
C ILE A 109 -2.39 15.21 -3.44
N TYR A 110 -2.18 15.90 -4.57
CA TYR A 110 -2.70 17.24 -4.80
C TYR A 110 -4.23 17.24 -4.83
N ARG A 111 -4.85 16.23 -5.45
CA ARG A 111 -6.30 16.06 -5.43
C ARG A 111 -6.84 15.88 -4.01
N HIS A 112 -6.15 15.10 -3.18
CA HIS A 112 -6.56 14.87 -1.79
C HIS A 112 -6.38 16.11 -0.91
N GLU A 113 -5.32 16.90 -1.14
CA GLU A 113 -5.07 18.15 -0.42
C GLU A 113 -5.87 19.35 -0.98
N GLY A 114 -6.52 19.19 -2.13
CA GLY A 114 -7.28 20.25 -2.79
C GLY A 114 -6.39 21.33 -3.41
N LEU A 115 -5.21 20.94 -3.89
CA LEU A 115 -4.17 21.84 -4.39
C LEU A 115 -4.15 21.91 -5.93
N GLU A 116 -3.77 23.07 -6.45
CA GLU A 116 -3.40 23.28 -7.85
C GLU A 116 -1.93 22.91 -8.10
N ASP A 117 -1.54 22.60 -9.34
CA ASP A 117 -0.22 22.02 -9.68
C ASP A 117 0.99 22.88 -9.29
N ASP A 118 0.80 24.19 -9.19
CA ASP A 118 1.81 25.20 -8.82
C ASP A 118 1.90 25.43 -7.31
N GLN A 119 0.95 24.91 -6.53
CA GLN A 119 0.92 25.07 -5.09
C GLN A 119 1.92 24.16 -4.39
N TYR A 120 2.39 24.61 -3.23
CA TYR A 120 3.33 23.86 -2.41
C TYR A 120 2.60 22.89 -1.49
N SER A 121 3.01 21.62 -1.54
CA SER A 121 2.60 20.58 -0.60
C SER A 121 3.79 20.10 0.21
N SER A 122 3.69 20.19 1.53
CA SER A 122 4.73 19.68 2.44
C SER A 122 4.81 18.16 2.43
N PHE A 123 3.66 17.49 2.32
CA PHE A 123 3.59 16.03 2.22
C PHE A 123 4.19 15.53 0.91
N TRP A 124 3.81 16.14 -0.21
CA TRP A 124 4.43 15.84 -1.51
C TRP A 124 5.93 16.04 -1.48
N GLY A 125 6.44 17.12 -0.87
CA GLY A 125 7.87 17.36 -0.75
C GLY A 125 8.61 16.17 -0.13
N VAL A 126 8.10 15.65 1.00
CA VAL A 126 8.67 14.48 1.67
C VAL A 126 8.58 13.22 0.79
N VAL A 127 7.43 12.97 0.15
CA VAL A 127 7.24 11.81 -0.72
C VAL A 127 8.19 11.86 -1.92
N ASN A 128 8.27 13.02 -2.58
CA ASN A 128 9.14 13.25 -3.72
C ASN A 128 10.62 13.08 -3.36
N ASP A 129 11.06 13.59 -2.21
CA ASP A 129 12.42 13.39 -1.73
C ASP A 129 12.76 11.90 -1.54
N ILE A 130 11.84 11.12 -0.95
CA ILE A 130 12.00 9.67 -0.80
C ILE A 130 12.09 8.97 -2.16
N LEU A 131 11.24 9.35 -3.12
CA LEU A 131 11.26 8.79 -4.47
C LEU A 131 12.59 9.12 -5.17
N ILE A 132 13.03 10.38 -5.17
CA ILE A 132 14.29 10.82 -5.77
C ILE A 132 15.50 10.11 -5.14
N ASP A 133 15.52 9.98 -3.82
CA ASP A 133 16.57 9.26 -3.10
C ASP A 133 16.64 7.80 -3.53
N GLN A 134 15.48 7.15 -3.66
CA GLN A 134 15.39 5.76 -4.10
C GLN A 134 15.83 5.59 -5.55
N TRP A 135 15.45 6.52 -6.43
CA TRP A 135 15.89 6.55 -7.83
C TRP A 135 17.40 6.68 -7.93
N THR A 136 17.98 7.65 -7.23
CA THR A 136 19.42 7.95 -7.30
C THR A 136 20.25 6.75 -6.87
N LYS A 137 19.79 6.00 -5.86
CA LYS A 137 20.45 4.76 -5.39
C LYS A 137 20.37 3.60 -6.39
N ASN A 138 19.27 3.52 -7.14
CA ASN A 138 18.99 2.38 -8.03
C ASN A 138 19.33 2.64 -9.50
N SER A 139 19.48 3.90 -9.90
CA SER A 139 19.84 4.28 -11.25
C SER A 139 21.27 3.82 -11.57
N THR A 140 21.46 3.22 -12.73
CA THR A 140 22.77 2.73 -13.18
C THR A 140 23.01 3.19 -14.61
N PRO A 141 24.27 3.30 -15.06
CA PRO A 141 24.58 3.66 -16.46
C PRO A 141 23.91 2.75 -17.49
N LEU A 142 23.60 1.51 -17.10
CA LEU A 142 22.89 0.55 -17.94
C LEU A 142 21.44 1.01 -18.24
N HIS A 143 20.74 1.58 -17.26
CA HIS A 143 19.42 2.18 -17.48
C HIS A 143 19.52 3.34 -18.49
N CYS A 144 20.51 4.21 -18.35
CA CYS A 144 20.73 5.33 -19.29
C CYS A 144 20.99 4.84 -20.72
N LEU A 145 21.82 3.80 -20.86
CA LEU A 145 22.16 3.22 -22.15
C LEU A 145 20.94 2.57 -22.79
N ALA A 146 20.17 1.78 -22.04
CA ALA A 146 18.97 1.14 -22.54
C ALA A 146 17.92 2.15 -23.02
N HIS A 147 17.72 3.24 -22.27
CA HIS A 147 16.85 4.34 -22.69
C HIS A 147 17.36 5.03 -23.96
N SER A 148 18.67 5.33 -24.04
CA SER A 148 19.27 6.00 -25.20
C SER A 148 19.24 5.15 -26.48
N LEU A 149 19.24 3.83 -26.33
CA LEU A 149 19.18 2.86 -27.43
C LEU A 149 17.74 2.50 -27.83
N ASN A 150 16.73 3.07 -27.16
CA ASN A 150 15.33 2.86 -27.52
C ASN A 150 14.99 3.66 -28.79
N PRO A 151 14.66 3.01 -29.93
CA PRO A 151 14.24 3.74 -31.12
C PRO A 151 12.88 4.39 -30.86
N LYS A 152 12.79 5.70 -31.13
CA LYS A 152 11.56 6.48 -31.02
C LYS A 152 10.63 6.28 -32.21
#